data_AF-A0A9P5P403-F1
#
_entry.id   AF-A0A9P5P403-F1
#
_cell.length_a   1.000
_cell.length_b   1.000
_cell.length_c   1.000
_cell.angle_alpha   90.00
_cell.angle_beta   90.00
_cell.angle_gamma   90.00
#
_symmetry.space_group_name_H-M   'P 1'
#
loop_
_entity.id
_entity.type
_entity.pdbx_description
1 polymer ?
#
loop_
_entity_poly.entity_id
_entity_poly.type
_entity_poly.pdbx_seq_one_letter_code
_entity_poly.pdbx_strand_id
1 'polypeptide(L)'
;MTSRQLKLSQKSTPTTKSSAVVFDDDGWRHPAELIYSSGRYWTDKKFFHYCIANALTISPSSLTSPDLLFVSDDKKAIVMNEKYRIPLMFVSRWQWNKLKSLMTAPEGERQLRWQAEKFEVLHIARVWKILTDEGPTKEALENTGYANGKEERICQIKKWRCHTLDRILNRFRMGCFSSEDERVEKFWGEYGETEYVKDVTEFDWERWISEPRDGVTMTLPEFSSGISAEQLMQGLVVNNEFWMWETPENPIPNAMPAWSMRPIAHDLFYRGKAQSSKPSPSTAKSGSKSISPSARRLDTQTPPRARRAQHPPPSISAPIPTHVSKPPEAIKPETKIESVSANNSKPIFGPPRPPNFPHPQPQTLKQDPLQPDSKAHEFDSKDSEQKEGTSSFIDSLKPPFVTDVTKYVLLLSPNVYECTIYPDFHSYFHSIDRSR
;
A
#
# COMPACT_ATOMS: atom_id res chain seq x y z
N MET A 1 11.02 -50.90 45.87
CA MET A 1 11.03 -51.73 44.64
C MET A 1 11.08 -50.80 43.44
N THR A 2 12.07 -51.00 42.59
CA THR A 2 12.55 -50.06 41.55
C THR A 2 11.82 -50.24 40.23
N SER A 3 11.29 -49.14 39.68
CA SER A 3 10.63 -49.04 38.35
C SER A 3 11.62 -49.07 37.18
N ARG A 4 12.51 -50.06 37.16
CA ARG A 4 13.30 -50.42 35.98
C ARG A 4 12.84 -51.80 35.53
N GLN A 5 12.44 -51.88 34.26
CA GLN A 5 12.04 -53.07 33.50
C GLN A 5 10.53 -53.33 33.43
N LEU A 6 9.90 -52.71 32.42
CA LEU A 6 8.69 -53.10 31.66
C LEU A 6 8.33 -51.82 30.86
N LYS A 7 8.33 -51.72 29.53
CA LYS A 7 8.30 -52.70 28.46
C LYS A 7 8.93 -52.07 27.21
N LEU A 8 9.75 -52.86 26.55
CA LEU A 8 10.09 -52.77 25.14
C LEU A 8 8.82 -52.99 24.30
N SER A 9 8.46 -52.02 23.46
CA SER A 9 7.88 -52.18 22.12
C SER A 9 7.44 -50.80 21.62
N GLN A 10 8.39 -49.98 21.19
CA GLN A 10 8.12 -48.92 20.24
C GLN A 10 8.84 -49.30 18.96
N LYS A 11 8.05 -49.83 18.01
CA LYS A 11 8.40 -49.91 16.60
C LYS A 11 8.98 -48.56 16.20
N SER A 12 10.28 -48.53 15.89
CA SER A 12 10.92 -47.41 15.22
C SER A 12 10.31 -47.30 13.83
N THR A 13 9.26 -46.49 13.70
CA THR A 13 8.95 -45.87 12.42
C THR A 13 10.15 -44.99 12.07
N PRO A 14 10.73 -45.12 10.87
CA PRO A 14 11.77 -44.20 10.44
C PRO A 14 11.13 -42.82 10.43
N THR A 15 11.51 -42.00 11.42
CA THR A 15 11.20 -40.59 11.40
C THR A 15 12.00 -40.05 10.22
N THR A 16 11.33 -39.96 9.07
CA THR A 16 11.81 -39.23 7.91
C THR A 16 12.21 -37.87 8.45
N LYS A 17 13.52 -37.67 8.63
CA LYS A 17 14.09 -36.35 8.89
C LYS A 17 13.63 -35.54 7.70
N SER A 18 12.54 -34.79 7.89
CA SER A 18 12.20 -33.68 7.02
C SER A 18 13.49 -32.89 6.97
N SER A 19 14.17 -33.00 5.84
CA SER A 19 15.23 -32.08 5.48
C SER A 19 14.54 -30.73 5.53
N ALA A 20 14.66 -30.05 6.67
CA ALA A 20 14.42 -28.64 6.75
C ALA A 20 15.31 -28.09 5.65
N VAL A 21 14.67 -27.73 4.54
CA VAL A 21 15.32 -27.01 3.47
C VAL A 21 15.79 -25.75 4.18
N VAL A 22 17.07 -25.70 4.51
CA VAL A 22 17.73 -24.48 4.94
C VAL A 22 17.67 -23.63 3.69
N PHE A 23 16.68 -22.75 3.66
CA PHE A 23 16.55 -21.79 2.60
C PHE A 23 17.66 -20.78 2.86
N ASP A 24 18.74 -20.89 2.09
CA ASP A 24 19.78 -19.86 1.96
C ASP A 24 19.11 -18.61 1.37
N ASP A 25 18.44 -17.88 2.24
CA ASP A 25 17.84 -16.58 2.00
C ASP A 25 18.93 -15.54 2.31
N ASP A 26 20.02 -15.69 1.55
CA ASP A 26 21.33 -15.02 1.63
C ASP A 26 21.38 -13.70 0.84
N GLY A 27 20.21 -13.19 0.41
CA GLY A 27 20.11 -11.87 -0.17
C GLY A 27 20.35 -10.77 0.87
N TRP A 28 20.85 -9.61 0.41
CA TRP A 28 20.91 -8.41 1.24
C TRP A 28 19.51 -8.11 1.79
N ARG A 29 19.38 -8.02 3.12
CA ARG A 29 18.14 -7.61 3.77
C ARG A 29 18.38 -6.33 4.52
N HIS A 30 17.74 -5.25 4.06
CA HIS A 30 17.68 -4.07 4.89
C HIS A 30 16.83 -4.38 6.13
N PRO A 31 17.36 -4.21 7.37
CA PRO A 31 16.64 -4.60 8.60
C PRO A 31 15.34 -3.83 8.82
N ALA A 32 15.13 -2.74 8.08
CA ALA A 32 13.96 -1.89 8.15
C ALA A 32 13.17 -1.80 6.82
N GLU A 33 13.52 -2.58 5.80
CA GLU A 33 12.62 -2.81 4.66
C GLU A 33 11.82 -4.09 4.89
N LEU A 34 10.63 -4.15 4.30
CA LEU A 34 9.85 -5.38 4.36
C LEU A 34 10.58 -6.47 3.61
N ILE A 35 10.64 -7.65 4.23
CA ILE A 35 11.20 -8.85 3.59
C ILE A 35 10.47 -9.04 2.27
N TYR A 36 11.24 -8.92 1.18
CA TYR A 36 10.76 -9.23 -0.14
C TYR A 36 10.50 -10.73 -0.17
N SER A 37 9.23 -11.12 -0.17
CA SER A 37 8.96 -12.55 -0.23
C SER A 37 9.20 -13.00 -1.65
N SER A 38 10.18 -13.86 -1.85
CA SER A 38 10.34 -14.56 -3.12
C SER A 38 9.04 -15.30 -3.49
N GLY A 39 8.80 -15.40 -4.80
CA GLY A 39 7.52 -15.83 -5.36
C GLY A 39 7.05 -17.25 -5.06
N ARG A 40 7.87 -18.07 -4.40
CA ARG A 40 7.59 -19.49 -4.18
C ARG A 40 6.32 -19.76 -3.35
N TYR A 41 5.86 -18.80 -2.56
CA TYR A 41 4.70 -18.96 -1.67
C TYR A 41 3.44 -18.19 -2.10
N TRP A 42 3.48 -17.57 -3.28
CA TRP A 42 2.40 -16.72 -3.80
C TRP A 42 1.84 -17.28 -5.09
N THR A 43 0.75 -18.04 -4.97
CA THR A 43 -0.11 -18.35 -6.11
C THR A 43 -0.81 -17.09 -6.57
N ASP A 44 -1.15 -17.00 -7.86
CA ASP A 44 -1.81 -15.82 -8.41
C ASP A 44 -3.17 -15.58 -7.72
N LYS A 45 -3.94 -16.64 -7.46
CA LYS A 45 -5.18 -16.56 -6.65
C LYS A 45 -4.92 -15.89 -5.30
N LYS A 46 -3.91 -16.34 -4.54
CA LYS A 46 -3.57 -15.76 -3.23
C LYS A 46 -3.10 -14.31 -3.36
N PHE A 47 -2.32 -14.00 -4.38
CA PHE A 47 -1.84 -12.65 -4.67
C PHE A 47 -3.00 -11.67 -4.89
N PHE A 48 -3.94 -11.98 -5.77
CA PHE A 48 -5.08 -11.10 -6.05
C PHE A 48 -5.97 -10.90 -4.83
N HIS A 49 -6.33 -11.99 -4.15
CA HIS A 49 -7.13 -11.87 -2.92
C HIS A 49 -6.40 -11.03 -1.87
N TYR A 50 -5.07 -11.14 -1.75
CA TYR A 50 -4.34 -10.31 -0.80
C TYR A 50 -4.35 -8.83 -1.18
N CYS A 51 -4.16 -8.51 -2.45
CA CYS A 51 -4.21 -7.12 -2.92
C CYS A 51 -5.61 -6.52 -2.72
N ILE A 52 -6.66 -7.26 -3.06
CA ILE A 52 -8.06 -6.85 -2.88
C ILE A 52 -8.38 -6.64 -1.39
N ALA A 53 -7.99 -7.57 -0.52
CA ALA A 53 -8.25 -7.48 0.92
C ALA A 53 -7.52 -6.33 1.62
N ASN A 54 -6.49 -5.76 1.00
CA ASN A 54 -5.69 -4.66 1.55
C ASN A 54 -5.76 -3.40 0.68
N ALA A 55 -6.74 -3.30 -0.22
CA ALA A 55 -6.98 -2.11 -1.02
C ALA A 55 -7.48 -0.97 -0.12
N LEU A 56 -6.89 0.22 -0.24
CA LEU A 56 -7.25 1.36 0.60
C LEU A 56 -8.32 2.22 -0.08
N THR A 57 -9.29 2.65 0.72
CA THR A 57 -10.18 3.77 0.43
C THR A 57 -9.65 5.00 1.17
N ILE A 58 -9.38 6.06 0.42
CA ILE A 58 -8.83 7.32 0.94
C ILE A 58 -9.92 8.38 0.92
N SER A 59 -10.22 8.89 2.11
CA SER A 59 -10.76 10.20 2.43
C SER A 59 -10.88 11.25 1.32
N PRO A 60 -12.03 11.88 0.97
CA PRO A 60 -12.04 13.26 0.47
C PRO A 60 -11.57 14.24 1.56
N SER A 61 -11.20 15.47 1.19
CA SER A 61 -10.70 16.47 2.14
C SER A 61 -11.85 16.90 3.04
N SER A 62 -11.61 16.82 4.35
CA SER A 62 -12.65 17.12 5.32
C SER A 62 -12.64 18.60 5.66
N LEU A 63 -13.77 19.28 5.43
CA LEU A 63 -13.94 20.67 5.87
C LEU A 63 -14.03 20.77 7.40
N THR A 64 -14.47 19.71 8.08
CA THR A 64 -14.64 19.69 9.54
C THR A 64 -13.36 19.29 10.27
N SER A 65 -12.39 18.71 9.57
CA SER A 65 -11.11 18.26 10.14
C SER A 65 -10.02 18.35 9.07
N PRO A 66 -9.64 19.58 8.66
CA PRO A 66 -8.75 19.79 7.51
C PRO A 66 -7.35 19.21 7.71
N ASP A 67 -6.92 18.96 8.95
CA ASP A 67 -5.61 18.39 9.24
C ASP A 67 -5.61 16.85 9.37
N LEU A 68 -6.78 16.21 9.22
CA LEU A 68 -6.94 14.77 9.41
C LEU A 68 -7.38 14.08 8.12
N LEU A 69 -6.67 13.00 7.81
CA LEU A 69 -7.00 12.07 6.76
C LEU A 69 -7.63 10.80 7.35
N PHE A 70 -8.72 10.33 6.74
CA PHE A 70 -9.28 9.02 7.03
C PHE A 70 -8.92 8.04 5.91
N VAL A 71 -8.36 6.89 6.30
CA VAL A 71 -7.99 5.80 5.38
C VAL A 71 -8.65 4.53 5.86
N SER A 72 -9.29 3.78 4.98
CA SER A 72 -10.07 2.60 5.34
C SER A 72 -9.72 1.40 4.46
N ASP A 73 -9.68 0.21 5.05
CA ASP A 73 -9.69 -1.08 4.32
C ASP A 73 -11.07 -1.74 4.35
N ASP A 74 -12.13 -0.95 4.58
CA ASP A 74 -13.55 -1.29 4.81
C ASP A 74 -13.85 -2.01 6.12
N LYS A 75 -12.86 -2.66 6.74
CA LYS A 75 -13.02 -3.25 8.08
C LYS A 75 -12.68 -2.28 9.18
N LYS A 76 -11.62 -1.50 8.95
CA LYS A 76 -11.05 -0.56 9.91
C LYS A 76 -10.75 0.73 9.19
N ALA A 77 -11.19 1.83 9.79
CA ALA A 77 -10.75 3.17 9.42
C ALA A 77 -9.64 3.62 10.37
N ILE A 78 -8.51 4.05 9.82
CA ILE A 78 -7.44 4.73 10.56
C ILE A 78 -7.50 6.24 10.29
N VAL A 79 -6.90 7.00 11.21
CA VAL A 79 -6.78 8.46 11.13
C VAL A 79 -5.30 8.82 11.07
N MET A 80 -4.95 9.70 10.13
CA MET A 80 -3.59 10.15 9.87
C MET A 80 -3.54 11.66 9.66
N ASN A 81 -2.34 12.20 9.52
CA ASN A 81 -2.13 13.58 9.10
C ASN A 81 -2.56 13.78 7.62
N GLU A 82 -3.29 14.86 7.34
CA GLU A 82 -3.76 15.21 5.98
C GLU A 82 -2.64 15.25 4.94
N LYS A 83 -1.41 15.61 5.33
CA LYS A 83 -0.25 15.66 4.43
C LYS A 83 0.09 14.32 3.77
N TYR A 84 -0.39 13.19 4.30
CA TYR A 84 -0.20 11.88 3.68
C TYR A 84 -1.16 11.59 2.52
N ARG A 85 -2.21 12.38 2.35
CA ARG A 85 -3.27 12.12 1.37
C ARG A 85 -2.74 11.96 -0.03
N ILE A 86 -2.06 12.99 -0.53
CA ILE A 86 -1.55 13.03 -1.90
C ILE A 86 -0.59 11.86 -2.18
N PRO A 87 0.46 11.61 -1.36
CA PRO A 87 1.33 10.47 -1.60
C PRO A 87 0.60 9.11 -1.51
N LEU A 88 -0.34 8.94 -0.57
CA LEU A 88 -1.11 7.70 -0.47
C LEU A 88 -1.98 7.46 -1.71
N MET A 89 -2.63 8.51 -2.22
CA MET A 89 -3.43 8.42 -3.45
C MET A 89 -2.55 8.07 -4.65
N PHE A 90 -1.37 8.68 -4.76
CA PHE A 90 -0.42 8.40 -5.82
C PHE A 90 0.07 6.95 -5.78
N VAL A 91 0.57 6.47 -4.64
CA VAL A 91 1.08 5.10 -4.51
C VAL A 91 -0.02 4.07 -4.73
N SER A 92 -1.24 4.33 -4.25
CA SER A 92 -2.40 3.46 -4.48
C SER A 92 -2.73 3.39 -5.98
N ARG A 93 -2.79 4.52 -6.68
CA ARG A 93 -2.99 4.52 -8.14
C ARG A 93 -1.86 3.82 -8.88
N TRP A 94 -0.62 4.06 -8.48
CA TRP A 94 0.55 3.42 -9.06
C TRP A 94 0.46 1.90 -8.96
N GLN A 95 0.13 1.37 -7.78
CA GLN A 95 -0.03 -0.06 -7.55
C GLN A 95 -1.03 -0.69 -8.54
N TRP A 96 -2.21 -0.09 -8.67
CA TRP A 96 -3.27 -0.64 -9.51
C TRP A 96 -3.05 -0.39 -11.00
N ASN A 97 -2.45 0.73 -11.39
CA ASN A 97 -2.04 0.99 -12.78
C ASN A 97 -0.93 0.04 -13.22
N LYS A 98 0.03 -0.27 -12.34
CA LYS A 98 1.09 -1.26 -12.58
C LYS A 98 0.48 -2.64 -12.82
N LEU A 99 -0.46 -3.05 -11.96
CA LEU A 99 -1.20 -4.30 -12.14
C LEU A 99 -2.01 -4.31 -13.43
N LYS A 100 -2.74 -3.23 -13.75
CA LYS A 100 -3.49 -3.09 -15.00
C LYS A 100 -2.58 -3.28 -16.21
N SER A 101 -1.49 -2.51 -16.28
CA SER A 101 -0.50 -2.59 -17.36
C SER A 101 0.03 -4.00 -17.54
N LEU A 102 0.35 -4.67 -16.43
CA LEU A 102 0.83 -6.04 -16.43
C LEU A 102 -0.21 -7.03 -16.98
N MET A 103 -1.48 -6.88 -16.59
CA MET A 103 -2.57 -7.78 -17.00
C MET A 103 -3.00 -7.58 -18.45
N THR A 104 -2.91 -6.35 -18.97
CA THR A 104 -3.28 -6.00 -20.35
C THR A 104 -2.13 -6.18 -21.34
N ALA A 105 -0.91 -6.48 -20.88
CA ALA A 105 0.23 -6.71 -21.75
C ALA A 105 0.02 -7.97 -22.63
N PRO A 106 0.59 -8.03 -23.85
CA PRO A 106 0.58 -9.23 -24.67
C PRO A 106 1.12 -10.45 -23.90
N GLU A 107 0.57 -11.64 -24.15
CA GLU A 107 0.86 -12.86 -23.36
C GLU A 107 2.35 -13.09 -23.09
N GLY A 108 3.20 -13.00 -24.12
CA GLY A 108 4.65 -13.22 -23.98
C GLY A 108 5.33 -12.16 -23.11
N GLU A 109 4.94 -10.90 -23.23
CA GLU A 109 5.46 -9.81 -22.41
C GLU A 109 4.96 -9.91 -20.97
N ARG A 110 3.67 -10.24 -20.80
CA ARG A 110 3.05 -10.46 -19.50
C ARG A 110 3.77 -11.56 -18.74
N GLN A 111 4.02 -12.72 -19.35
CA GLN A 111 4.72 -13.83 -18.70
C GLN A 111 6.14 -13.45 -18.24
N LEU A 112 6.86 -12.67 -19.05
CA LEU A 112 8.20 -12.16 -18.70
C LEU A 112 8.14 -11.19 -17.51
N ARG A 113 7.22 -10.22 -17.57
CA ARG A 113 7.10 -9.16 -16.55
C ARG A 113 6.45 -9.65 -15.26
N TRP A 114 5.60 -10.67 -15.32
CA TRP A 114 4.82 -11.17 -14.18
C TRP A 114 5.69 -11.56 -12.99
N GLN A 115 6.83 -12.21 -13.24
CA GLN A 115 7.70 -12.71 -12.18
C GLN A 115 8.41 -11.60 -11.40
N ALA A 116 8.61 -10.43 -11.99
CA ALA A 116 9.23 -9.28 -11.33
C ALA A 116 8.16 -8.31 -10.80
N GLU A 117 7.26 -7.85 -11.67
CA GLU A 117 6.39 -6.71 -11.37
C GLU A 117 5.24 -7.04 -10.41
N LYS A 118 4.79 -8.31 -10.33
CA LYS A 118 3.70 -8.64 -9.39
C LYS A 118 4.13 -8.48 -7.93
N PHE A 119 5.42 -8.64 -7.62
CA PHE A 119 5.91 -8.50 -6.26
C PHE A 119 6.01 -7.05 -5.82
N GLU A 120 6.13 -6.11 -6.76
CA GLU A 120 5.97 -4.69 -6.49
C GLU A 120 4.56 -4.37 -6.02
N VAL A 121 3.56 -4.85 -6.76
CA VAL A 121 2.14 -4.69 -6.40
C VAL A 121 1.85 -5.33 -5.04
N LEU A 122 2.42 -6.51 -4.77
CA LEU A 122 2.29 -7.19 -3.49
C LEU A 122 2.97 -6.44 -2.35
N HIS A 123 4.15 -5.87 -2.59
CA HIS A 123 4.90 -5.12 -1.60
C HIS A 123 4.07 -3.93 -1.09
N ILE A 124 3.50 -3.15 -2.00
CA ILE A 124 2.61 -2.04 -1.65
C ILE A 124 1.37 -2.54 -0.88
N ALA A 125 0.75 -3.65 -1.27
CA ALA A 125 -0.38 -4.23 -0.52
C ALA A 125 -0.01 -4.62 0.93
N ARG A 126 1.23 -5.05 1.18
CA ARG A 126 1.71 -5.34 2.54
C ARG A 126 1.90 -4.09 3.38
N VAL A 127 2.32 -3.01 2.74
CA VAL A 127 2.52 -1.73 3.39
C VAL A 127 1.18 -1.18 3.83
N TRP A 128 0.16 -1.29 2.99
CA TRP A 128 -1.23 -0.99 3.35
C TRP A 128 -1.71 -1.81 4.53
N LYS A 129 -1.42 -3.12 4.54
CA LYS A 129 -1.75 -3.97 5.69
C LYS A 129 -1.09 -3.47 6.98
N ILE A 130 0.20 -3.14 6.94
CA ILE A 130 0.94 -2.66 8.13
C ILE A 130 0.40 -1.32 8.58
N LEU A 131 0.17 -0.41 7.63
CA LEU A 131 -0.43 0.89 7.86
C LEU A 131 -1.78 0.76 8.58
N THR A 132 -2.67 -0.12 8.11
CA THR A 132 -3.98 -0.30 8.75
C THR A 132 -3.91 -1.08 10.06
N ASP A 133 -3.00 -2.04 10.21
CA ASP A 133 -2.79 -2.76 11.47
C ASP A 133 -2.28 -1.82 12.59
N GLU A 134 -1.28 -0.98 12.30
CA GLU A 134 -0.59 -0.12 13.27
C GLU A 134 -1.23 1.26 13.46
N GLY A 135 -2.02 1.72 12.48
CA GLY A 135 -2.60 3.06 12.46
C GLY A 135 -3.58 3.35 13.61
N PRO A 136 -3.59 4.60 14.13
CA PRO A 136 -4.60 5.05 15.09
C PRO A 136 -6.00 4.89 14.51
N THR A 137 -6.89 4.19 15.21
CA THR A 137 -8.23 3.89 14.67
C THR A 137 -9.16 5.08 14.82
N LYS A 138 -10.10 5.23 13.88
CA LYS A 138 -11.16 6.23 13.95
C LYS A 138 -12.04 6.03 15.19
N GLU A 139 -12.37 4.79 15.56
CA GLU A 139 -13.16 4.54 16.77
C GLU A 139 -12.41 4.99 18.03
N ALA A 140 -11.09 4.81 18.09
CA ALA A 140 -10.28 5.28 19.23
C ALA A 140 -10.30 6.82 19.36
N LEU A 141 -10.37 7.54 18.24
CA LEU A 141 -10.53 9.00 18.24
C LEU A 141 -11.93 9.40 18.71
N GLU A 142 -12.97 8.73 18.22
CA GLU A 142 -14.38 9.03 18.54
C GLU A 142 -14.76 8.69 19.99
N ASN A 143 -14.19 7.61 20.55
CA ASN A 143 -14.48 7.16 21.92
C ASN A 143 -13.77 7.97 23.02
N THR A 144 -13.01 9.02 22.65
CA THR A 144 -12.35 9.88 23.65
C THR A 144 -13.38 10.85 24.24
N GLY A 145 -14.04 10.43 25.33
CA GLY A 145 -15.26 11.02 25.89
C GLY A 145 -15.20 12.44 26.48
N TYR A 146 -14.11 13.20 26.27
CA TYR A 146 -13.99 14.59 26.74
C TYR A 146 -13.31 15.47 25.68
N ALA A 147 -13.81 16.70 25.52
CA ALA A 147 -13.30 17.67 24.54
C ALA A 147 -11.77 17.88 24.65
N ASN A 148 -11.24 17.98 25.88
CA ASN A 148 -9.80 18.15 26.11
C ASN A 148 -8.98 16.92 25.69
N GLY A 149 -9.53 15.71 25.86
CA GLY A 149 -8.86 14.48 25.43
C GLY A 149 -8.81 14.33 23.91
N LYS A 150 -9.83 14.84 23.21
CA LYS A 150 -9.90 14.79 21.75
C LYS A 150 -8.77 15.60 21.11
N GLU A 151 -8.50 16.81 21.59
CA GLU A 151 -7.44 17.66 21.02
C GLU A 151 -6.04 17.07 21.25
N GLU A 152 -5.77 16.54 22.45
CA GLU A 152 -4.52 15.85 22.74
C GLU A 152 -4.34 14.64 21.82
N ARG A 153 -5.42 13.87 21.61
CA ARG A 153 -5.41 12.71 20.72
C ARG A 153 -5.15 13.11 19.27
N ILE A 154 -5.76 14.20 18.79
CA ILE A 154 -5.48 14.78 17.47
C ILE A 154 -4.00 15.16 17.35
N CYS A 155 -3.44 15.83 18.36
CA CYS A 155 -2.01 16.17 18.38
C CYS A 155 -1.11 14.92 18.34
N GLN A 156 -1.50 13.83 19.01
CA GLN A 156 -0.79 12.55 18.94
C GLN A 156 -0.90 11.93 17.53
N ILE A 157 -2.08 11.94 16.92
CA ILE A 157 -2.31 11.43 15.56
C ILE A 157 -1.48 12.21 14.53
N LYS A 158 -1.43 13.54 14.64
CA LYS A 158 -0.61 14.40 13.77
C LYS A 158 0.88 14.07 13.82
N LYS A 159 1.36 13.53 14.95
CA LYS A 159 2.75 13.11 15.18
C LYS A 159 2.98 11.62 14.89
N TRP A 160 1.92 10.83 14.71
CA TRP A 160 2.06 9.41 14.42
C TRP A 160 2.63 9.21 13.01
N ARG A 161 3.53 8.24 12.87
CA ARG A 161 4.24 7.93 11.63
C ARG A 161 4.25 6.43 11.41
N CYS A 162 4.09 6.01 10.17
CA CYS A 162 4.36 4.64 9.76
C CYS A 162 5.72 4.61 9.07
N HIS A 163 6.76 4.14 9.78
CA HIS A 163 8.13 4.14 9.25
C HIS A 163 8.27 3.33 7.95
N THR A 164 7.54 2.22 7.83
CA THR A 164 7.50 1.40 6.62
C THR A 164 6.93 2.17 5.43
N LEU A 165 5.86 2.94 5.65
CA LEU A 165 5.29 3.81 4.62
C LEU A 165 6.26 4.94 4.25
N ASP A 166 6.83 5.64 5.24
CA ASP A 166 7.73 6.78 5.02
C ASP A 166 8.95 6.37 4.18
N ARG A 167 9.50 5.18 4.39
CA ARG A 167 10.61 4.65 3.57
C ARG A 167 10.23 4.49 2.10
N ILE A 168 9.07 3.93 1.83
CA ILE A 168 8.56 3.75 0.47
C ILE A 168 8.27 5.10 -0.19
N LEU A 169 7.66 6.02 0.56
CA LEU A 169 7.39 7.37 0.06
C LEU A 169 8.69 8.11 -0.27
N ASN A 170 9.73 8.00 0.55
CA ASN A 170 11.05 8.53 0.23
C ASN A 170 11.64 7.88 -1.03
N ARG A 171 11.52 6.56 -1.22
CA ARG A 171 11.94 5.91 -2.47
C ARG A 171 11.18 6.42 -3.69
N PHE A 172 9.86 6.54 -3.59
CA PHE A 172 8.99 7.03 -4.67
C PHE A 172 9.32 8.46 -5.07
N ARG A 173 9.53 9.33 -4.08
CA ARG A 173 9.97 10.72 -4.26
C ARG A 173 11.26 10.81 -5.08
N MET A 174 12.18 9.87 -4.86
CA MET A 174 13.47 9.79 -5.55
C MET A 174 13.41 9.01 -6.86
N GLY A 175 12.21 8.63 -7.33
CA GLY A 175 12.02 7.89 -8.58
C GLY A 175 12.40 6.41 -8.50
N CYS A 176 12.62 5.87 -7.29
CA CYS A 176 12.89 4.46 -7.07
C CYS A 176 11.57 3.73 -6.75
N PHE A 177 10.77 3.44 -7.76
CA PHE A 177 9.46 2.77 -7.59
C PHE A 177 9.56 1.27 -7.32
N SER A 178 10.71 0.68 -7.63
CA SER A 178 10.92 -0.75 -7.48
C SER A 178 11.41 -1.11 -6.08
N SER A 179 10.99 -2.29 -5.66
CA SER A 179 11.25 -2.96 -4.41
C SER A 179 12.08 -4.24 -4.62
N GLU A 180 12.61 -4.46 -5.84
CA GLU A 180 13.65 -5.46 -6.11
C GLU A 180 14.86 -5.23 -5.20
N ASP A 181 15.35 -6.28 -4.55
CA ASP A 181 16.43 -6.19 -3.55
C ASP A 181 17.66 -5.45 -4.08
N GLU A 182 18.09 -5.73 -5.32
CA GLU A 182 19.24 -5.07 -5.95
C GLU A 182 19.05 -3.55 -6.10
N ARG A 183 17.83 -3.11 -6.42
CA ARG A 183 17.53 -1.68 -6.59
C ARG A 183 17.40 -0.98 -5.25
N VAL A 184 16.83 -1.65 -4.26
CA VAL A 184 16.73 -1.13 -2.89
C VAL A 184 18.12 -1.07 -2.26
N GLU A 185 18.99 -2.05 -2.49
CA GLU A 185 20.39 -2.04 -2.06
C GLU A 185 21.15 -0.89 -2.71
N LYS A 186 20.99 -0.69 -4.03
CA LYS A 186 21.60 0.44 -4.74
C LYS A 186 21.12 1.79 -4.20
N PHE A 187 19.80 1.94 -4.00
CA PHE A 187 19.21 3.13 -3.41
C PHE A 187 19.80 3.39 -2.01
N TRP A 188 19.87 2.35 -1.19
CA TRP A 188 20.47 2.44 0.14
C TRP A 188 21.96 2.82 0.08
N GLY A 189 22.73 2.25 -0.83
CA GLY A 189 24.15 2.59 -1.02
C GLY A 189 24.36 4.04 -1.44
N GLU A 190 23.45 4.61 -2.24
CA GLU A 190 23.53 5.99 -2.73
C GLU A 190 23.07 7.03 -1.70
N TYR A 191 21.96 6.75 -1.00
CA TYR A 191 21.30 7.74 -0.15
C TYR A 191 21.39 7.44 1.36
N GLY A 192 21.50 6.17 1.73
CA GLY A 192 21.56 5.69 3.10
C GLY A 192 20.37 6.12 3.98
N GLU A 193 20.56 6.06 5.30
CA GLU A 193 19.53 6.46 6.28
C GLU A 193 19.23 7.97 6.22
N THR A 194 20.14 8.78 5.65
CA THR A 194 19.97 10.24 5.59
C THR A 194 18.72 10.65 4.80
N GLU A 195 18.36 9.87 3.77
CA GLU A 195 17.14 10.12 3.00
C GLU A 195 15.91 9.60 3.72
N TYR A 196 15.99 8.45 4.40
CA TYR A 196 14.86 7.90 5.15
C TYR A 196 14.48 8.70 6.40
N VAL A 197 15.39 9.49 6.95
CA VAL A 197 15.10 10.39 8.08
C VAL A 197 14.35 11.66 7.62
N LYS A 198 14.34 11.98 6.32
CA LYS A 198 13.64 13.16 5.82
C LYS A 198 12.12 12.98 5.97
N ASP A 199 11.48 14.05 6.41
CA ASP A 199 10.04 14.06 6.57
C ASP A 199 9.36 14.10 5.19
N VAL A 200 8.76 12.96 4.80
CA VAL A 200 7.98 12.84 3.57
C VAL A 200 6.80 13.79 3.50
N THR A 201 6.27 14.26 4.63
CA THR A 201 5.12 15.18 4.71
C THR A 201 5.50 16.63 4.46
N GLU A 202 6.79 16.96 4.47
CA GLU A 202 7.30 18.30 4.13
C GLU A 202 7.59 18.45 2.62
N PHE A 203 7.56 17.35 1.88
CA PHE A 203 7.77 17.37 0.44
C PHE A 203 6.54 17.88 -0.31
N ASP A 204 6.76 18.73 -1.33
CA ASP A 204 5.72 19.25 -2.21
C ASP A 204 5.26 18.16 -3.21
N TRP A 205 4.47 17.22 -2.70
CA TRP A 205 3.91 16.12 -3.49
C TRP A 205 3.01 16.61 -4.61
N GLU A 206 2.24 17.67 -4.37
CA GLU A 206 1.28 18.24 -5.32
C GLU A 206 1.96 18.64 -6.63
N ARG A 207 3.02 19.45 -6.52
CA ARG A 207 3.82 19.86 -7.66
C ARG A 207 4.61 18.70 -8.25
N TRP A 208 5.06 17.75 -7.43
CA TRP A 208 5.87 16.65 -7.92
C TRP A 208 5.07 15.65 -8.78
N ILE A 209 3.80 15.38 -8.44
CA ILE A 209 2.91 14.47 -9.17
C ILE A 209 2.07 15.15 -10.26
N SER A 210 2.14 16.49 -10.40
CA SER A 210 1.48 17.17 -11.52
C SER A 210 2.07 16.78 -12.88
N GLU A 211 3.27 16.19 -12.88
CA GLU A 211 3.89 15.55 -14.03
C GLU A 211 3.65 14.03 -14.00
N PRO A 212 3.49 13.36 -15.16
CA PRO A 212 3.41 11.91 -15.20
C PRO A 212 4.64 11.23 -14.59
N ARG A 213 4.42 10.27 -13.67
CA ARG A 213 5.46 9.47 -13.03
C ARG A 213 5.14 8.00 -13.20
N ASP A 214 6.03 7.27 -13.90
CA ASP A 214 5.88 5.84 -14.19
C ASP A 214 4.47 5.47 -14.75
N GLY A 215 3.99 6.27 -15.70
CA GLY A 215 2.68 6.09 -16.33
C GLY A 215 1.48 6.50 -15.47
N VAL A 216 1.69 6.98 -14.25
CA VAL A 216 0.64 7.52 -13.38
C VAL A 216 0.57 9.02 -13.54
N THR A 217 -0.63 9.53 -13.79
CA THR A 217 -0.92 10.97 -13.79
C THR A 217 -2.04 11.21 -12.80
N MET A 218 -1.95 12.30 -12.05
CA MET A 218 -3.02 12.79 -11.20
C MET A 218 -3.25 14.27 -11.48
N THR A 219 -4.52 14.66 -11.47
CA THR A 219 -4.96 16.03 -11.72
C THR A 219 -5.31 16.70 -10.39
N LEU A 220 -5.18 18.03 -10.35
CA LEU A 220 -5.47 18.82 -9.15
C LEU A 220 -6.87 18.56 -8.55
N PRO A 221 -7.96 18.42 -9.34
CA PRO A 221 -9.27 18.11 -8.79
C PRO A 221 -9.33 16.76 -8.05
N GLU A 222 -8.48 15.81 -8.43
CA GLU A 222 -8.45 14.49 -7.80
C GLU A 222 -7.82 14.53 -6.41
N PHE A 223 -7.01 15.56 -6.08
CA PHE A 223 -6.42 15.68 -4.75
C PHE A 223 -7.47 15.94 -3.67
N SER A 224 -8.59 16.59 -4.02
CA SER A 224 -9.66 16.91 -3.07
C SER A 224 -10.75 15.83 -3.00
N SER A 225 -11.00 15.09 -4.08
CA SER A 225 -12.13 14.16 -4.20
C SER A 225 -11.97 12.84 -3.43
N GLY A 226 -10.76 12.51 -2.98
CA GLY A 226 -10.45 11.18 -2.44
C GLY A 226 -10.47 10.10 -3.52
N ILE A 227 -10.27 8.84 -3.12
CA ILE A 227 -10.32 7.69 -4.03
C ILE A 227 -10.79 6.43 -3.30
N SER A 228 -11.76 5.73 -3.87
CA SER A 228 -12.23 4.46 -3.30
C SER A 228 -11.41 3.27 -3.81
N ALA A 229 -11.31 2.24 -2.98
CA ALA A 229 -10.71 0.98 -3.38
C ALA A 229 -11.45 0.35 -4.58
N GLU A 230 -12.78 0.51 -4.66
CA GLU A 230 -13.59 0.06 -5.80
C GLU A 230 -13.16 0.74 -7.12
N GLN A 231 -12.96 2.07 -7.09
CA GLN A 231 -12.48 2.83 -8.26
C GLN A 231 -11.10 2.35 -8.71
N LEU A 232 -10.18 2.08 -7.77
CA LEU A 232 -8.84 1.59 -8.07
C LEU A 232 -8.85 0.21 -8.75
N MET A 233 -9.81 -0.64 -8.39
CA MET A 233 -9.94 -2.00 -8.91
C MET A 233 -10.82 -2.09 -10.17
N GLN A 234 -11.28 -0.94 -10.70
CA GLN A 234 -12.20 -0.93 -11.83
C GLN A 234 -11.61 -1.64 -13.06
N GLY A 235 -12.34 -2.65 -13.54
CA GLY A 235 -11.94 -3.50 -14.66
C GLY A 235 -11.25 -4.80 -14.23
N LEU A 236 -10.73 -4.91 -13.00
CA LEU A 236 -10.22 -6.21 -12.54
C LEU A 236 -11.41 -7.16 -12.28
N VAL A 237 -11.41 -8.30 -12.96
CA VAL A 237 -12.47 -9.31 -12.86
C VAL A 237 -11.88 -10.72 -12.74
N VAL A 238 -12.67 -11.66 -12.21
CA VAL A 238 -12.36 -13.09 -12.21
C VAL A 238 -13.39 -13.85 -13.03
N ASN A 239 -12.93 -14.71 -13.94
CA ASN A 239 -13.77 -15.60 -14.75
C ASN A 239 -13.14 -17.00 -14.76
N ASN A 240 -13.91 -18.02 -14.38
CA ASN A 240 -13.42 -19.41 -14.29
C ASN A 240 -12.09 -19.55 -13.52
N GLU A 241 -11.97 -18.85 -12.39
CA GLU A 241 -10.75 -18.76 -11.56
C GLU A 241 -9.54 -18.00 -12.17
N PHE A 242 -9.66 -17.51 -13.40
CA PHE A 242 -8.63 -16.67 -14.03
C PHE A 242 -8.93 -15.20 -13.81
N TRP A 243 -7.91 -14.48 -13.33
CA TRP A 243 -7.98 -13.03 -13.18
C TRP A 243 -7.67 -12.36 -14.52
N MET A 244 -8.45 -11.35 -14.87
CA MET A 244 -8.31 -10.60 -16.11
C MET A 244 -8.64 -9.14 -15.87
N TRP A 245 -8.16 -8.26 -16.76
CA TRP A 245 -8.53 -6.86 -16.76
C TRP A 245 -9.47 -6.57 -17.93
N GLU A 246 -10.73 -6.31 -17.62
CA GLU A 246 -11.76 -5.90 -18.56
C GLU A 246 -11.49 -4.48 -19.07
N THR A 247 -11.65 -4.28 -20.37
CA THR A 247 -11.62 -2.96 -21.00
C THR A 247 -12.91 -2.71 -21.76
N PRO A 248 -13.29 -1.44 -22.02
CA PRO A 248 -14.50 -1.14 -22.81
C PRO A 248 -14.51 -1.83 -24.18
N GLU A 249 -13.33 -2.06 -24.77
CA GLU A 249 -13.16 -2.70 -26.07
C GLU A 249 -13.27 -4.24 -26.01
N ASN A 250 -13.06 -4.84 -24.84
CA ASN A 250 -13.08 -6.29 -24.66
C ASN A 250 -13.80 -6.66 -23.35
N PRO A 251 -15.14 -6.58 -23.31
CA PRO A 251 -15.93 -6.98 -22.15
C PRO A 251 -15.84 -8.48 -21.92
N ILE A 252 -15.81 -8.90 -20.65
CA ILE A 252 -15.68 -10.32 -20.29
C ILE A 252 -17.03 -10.79 -19.71
N PRO A 253 -17.83 -11.55 -20.49
CA PRO A 253 -19.15 -11.97 -20.05
C PRO A 253 -19.06 -12.90 -18.84
N ASN A 254 -20.00 -12.73 -17.90
CA ASN A 254 -20.14 -13.51 -16.67
C ASN A 254 -18.94 -13.43 -15.70
N ALA A 255 -18.03 -12.48 -15.88
CA ALA A 255 -16.94 -12.27 -14.96
C ALA A 255 -17.44 -11.58 -13.67
N MET A 256 -16.84 -11.94 -12.54
CA MET A 256 -17.14 -11.31 -11.25
C MET A 256 -16.15 -10.17 -10.99
N PRO A 257 -16.61 -8.95 -10.67
CA PRO A 257 -15.74 -7.84 -10.32
C PRO A 257 -14.88 -8.15 -9.08
N ALA A 258 -13.63 -7.71 -9.08
CA ALA A 258 -12.72 -7.85 -7.94
C ALA A 258 -13.29 -7.28 -6.64
N TRP A 259 -14.05 -6.17 -6.74
CA TRP A 259 -14.74 -5.57 -5.61
C TRP A 259 -15.69 -6.54 -4.90
N SER A 260 -16.47 -7.30 -5.67
CA SER A 260 -17.40 -8.31 -5.14
C SER A 260 -16.68 -9.48 -4.46
N MET A 261 -15.40 -9.71 -4.80
CA MET A 261 -14.56 -10.74 -4.17
C MET A 261 -13.96 -10.28 -2.83
N ARG A 262 -14.10 -9.01 -2.46
CA ARG A 262 -13.48 -8.44 -1.26
C ARG A 262 -13.85 -9.14 0.04
N PRO A 263 -15.12 -9.52 0.32
CA PRO A 263 -15.47 -10.28 1.52
C PRO A 263 -14.76 -11.64 1.61
N ILE A 264 -14.69 -12.37 0.48
CA ILE A 264 -14.01 -13.67 0.39
C ILE A 264 -12.52 -13.51 0.61
N ALA A 265 -11.92 -12.51 -0.03
CA ALA A 265 -10.52 -12.16 0.12
C ALA A 265 -10.18 -11.84 1.58
N HIS A 266 -11.02 -11.05 2.25
CA HIS A 266 -10.87 -10.76 3.66
C HIS A 266 -10.99 -12.02 4.54
N ASP A 267 -11.95 -12.89 4.29
CA ASP A 267 -12.10 -14.13 5.05
C ASP A 267 -10.85 -15.01 4.95
N LEU A 268 -10.24 -15.09 3.76
CA LEU A 268 -9.06 -15.90 3.51
C LEU A 268 -7.83 -15.46 4.34
N PHE A 269 -7.68 -14.16 4.63
CA PHE A 269 -6.52 -13.64 5.37
C PHE A 269 -6.80 -13.27 6.84
N TYR A 270 -8.05 -13.02 7.21
CA TYR A 270 -8.39 -12.45 8.51
C TYR A 270 -9.26 -13.35 9.41
N ARG A 271 -9.97 -14.34 8.86
CA ARG A 271 -10.90 -15.19 9.64
C ARG A 271 -10.18 -16.08 10.67
N GLY A 272 -8.91 -16.40 10.44
CA GLY A 272 -8.13 -17.35 11.26
C GLY A 272 -7.83 -16.93 12.71
N LYS A 273 -8.06 -15.66 13.10
CA LYS A 273 -7.77 -15.22 14.49
C LYS A 273 -8.97 -15.28 15.43
N ALA A 274 -10.20 -15.32 14.93
CA ALA A 274 -11.39 -15.10 15.76
C ALA A 274 -12.08 -16.38 16.27
N GLN A 275 -11.75 -17.58 15.77
CA GLN A 275 -12.54 -18.79 16.06
C GLN A 275 -11.75 -19.99 16.61
N SER A 276 -10.55 -19.78 17.16
CA SER A 276 -9.96 -20.78 18.08
C SER A 276 -10.51 -20.63 19.51
N SER A 277 -11.80 -20.30 19.65
CA SER A 277 -12.51 -20.58 20.90
C SER A 277 -12.67 -22.09 20.97
N LYS A 278 -11.71 -22.73 21.62
CA LYS A 278 -11.73 -24.12 22.08
C LYS A 278 -13.18 -24.46 22.48
N PRO A 279 -13.84 -25.48 21.90
CA PRO A 279 -15.18 -25.85 22.31
C PRO A 279 -15.15 -26.11 23.82
N SER A 280 -15.81 -25.25 24.59
CA SER A 280 -15.96 -25.44 26.02
C SER A 280 -16.57 -26.83 26.22
N PRO A 281 -15.95 -27.71 27.02
CA PRO A 281 -16.55 -29.00 27.32
C PRO A 281 -17.87 -28.73 28.00
N SER A 282 -18.96 -29.14 27.34
CA SER A 282 -20.31 -29.09 27.87
C SER A 282 -20.32 -29.80 29.22
N THR A 283 -20.32 -29.02 30.30
CA THR A 283 -20.48 -29.56 31.65
C THR A 283 -21.91 -30.07 31.73
N ALA A 284 -22.05 -31.39 31.75
CA ALA A 284 -23.30 -32.07 31.99
C ALA A 284 -23.91 -31.55 33.30
N LYS A 285 -25.12 -30.99 33.21
CA LYS A 285 -25.94 -30.64 34.37
C LYS A 285 -26.26 -31.92 35.14
N SER A 286 -25.60 -32.08 36.28
CA SER A 286 -26.06 -32.92 37.39
C SER A 286 -26.37 -31.98 38.54
N GLY A 287 -27.62 -31.97 38.96
CA GLY A 287 -28.11 -31.06 39.99
C GLY A 287 -27.63 -31.43 41.39
N SER A 288 -27.53 -30.42 42.26
CA SER A 288 -27.95 -30.50 43.65
C SER A 288 -27.90 -29.12 44.30
N LYS A 289 -28.96 -28.84 45.04
CA LYS A 289 -29.13 -27.69 45.93
C LYS A 289 -28.09 -27.73 47.05
N SER A 290 -27.54 -26.58 47.44
CA SER A 290 -27.33 -26.27 48.87
C SER A 290 -27.10 -24.77 49.07
N ILE A 291 -27.53 -24.31 50.24
CA ILE A 291 -27.78 -22.96 50.68
C ILE A 291 -26.60 -22.44 51.53
N SER A 292 -26.35 -21.13 51.42
CA SER A 292 -25.85 -20.22 52.47
C SER A 292 -24.35 -19.89 52.61
N PRO A 293 -24.06 -18.68 53.18
CA PRO A 293 -22.91 -17.84 52.84
C PRO A 293 -21.84 -17.83 53.95
N SER A 294 -20.63 -17.33 53.64
CA SER A 294 -19.92 -16.35 54.49
C SER A 294 -18.53 -15.99 53.94
N ALA A 295 -18.11 -14.77 54.31
CA ALA A 295 -16.74 -14.30 54.55
C ALA A 295 -15.85 -13.84 53.36
N ARG A 296 -15.74 -12.50 53.29
CA ARG A 296 -14.50 -11.68 53.30
C ARG A 296 -13.16 -12.34 52.95
N ARG A 297 -12.46 -11.73 51.99
CA ARG A 297 -11.09 -11.15 52.05
C ARG A 297 -10.72 -10.75 50.61
N LEU A 298 -10.62 -9.46 50.27
CA LEU A 298 -9.41 -8.62 50.36
C LEU A 298 -8.10 -9.42 50.19
N ASP A 299 -7.51 -9.38 49.00
CA ASP A 299 -6.07 -9.14 48.87
C ASP A 299 -5.68 -8.72 47.44
N THR A 300 -5.13 -7.52 47.40
CA THR A 300 -4.34 -6.88 46.35
C THR A 300 -3.02 -7.61 46.15
N GLN A 301 -2.73 -8.09 44.94
CA GLN A 301 -1.36 -8.31 44.48
C GLN A 301 -1.20 -7.91 43.01
N THR A 302 -0.63 -6.74 42.81
CA THR A 302 -0.07 -6.29 41.54
C THR A 302 1.38 -6.79 41.45
N PRO A 303 1.80 -7.48 40.38
CA PRO A 303 3.20 -7.88 40.22
C PRO A 303 4.09 -6.69 39.80
N PRO A 304 5.38 -6.69 40.16
CA PRO A 304 6.28 -5.55 39.99
C PRO A 304 6.72 -5.36 38.54
N ARG A 305 6.68 -4.09 38.13
CA ARG A 305 7.14 -3.56 36.85
C ARG A 305 8.68 -3.65 36.76
N ALA A 306 9.18 -4.44 35.81
CA ALA A 306 10.60 -4.53 35.51
C ALA A 306 11.16 -3.20 34.98
N ARG A 307 12.19 -2.67 35.66
CA ARG A 307 12.98 -1.52 35.21
C ARG A 307 13.85 -1.93 34.02
N ARG A 308 13.63 -1.30 32.85
CA ARG A 308 14.54 -1.39 31.71
C ARG A 308 15.61 -0.31 31.87
N ALA A 309 16.88 -0.74 31.97
CA ALA A 309 18.03 0.14 32.00
C ALA A 309 18.17 0.87 30.65
N GLN A 310 18.33 2.19 30.71
CA GLN A 310 18.71 3.02 29.57
C GLN A 310 20.24 3.07 29.52
N HIS A 311 20.83 2.61 28.43
CA HIS A 311 22.21 2.92 28.07
C HIS A 311 22.21 4.14 27.12
N PRO A 312 23.08 5.15 27.34
CA PRO A 312 23.27 6.22 26.38
C PRO A 312 24.12 5.75 25.19
N PRO A 313 23.90 6.29 23.96
CA PRO A 313 24.74 5.98 22.81
C PRO A 313 26.10 6.69 22.91
N PRO A 314 27.20 6.07 22.43
CA PRO A 314 28.50 6.72 22.38
C PRO A 314 28.56 7.75 21.25
N SER A 315 29.04 8.94 21.62
CA SER A 315 29.44 10.01 20.71
C SER A 315 30.79 9.65 20.09
N ILE A 316 30.84 9.50 18.76
CA ILE A 316 32.08 9.36 18.00
C ILE A 316 32.14 10.51 17.00
N SER A 317 32.90 11.53 17.35
CA SER A 317 33.35 12.58 16.43
C SER A 317 34.64 12.12 15.78
N ALA A 318 34.65 11.95 14.46
CA ALA A 318 35.87 11.79 13.67
C ALA A 318 36.12 13.05 12.84
N PRO A 319 37.37 13.54 12.73
CA PRO A 319 37.70 14.76 12.00
C PRO A 319 37.85 14.53 10.49
N ILE A 320 37.35 15.49 9.72
CA ILE A 320 37.49 15.60 8.26
C ILE A 320 38.87 16.22 7.95
N PRO A 321 39.70 15.63 7.07
CA PRO A 321 40.85 16.31 6.50
C PRO A 321 40.45 17.10 5.25
N THR A 322 40.67 18.40 5.30
CA THR A 322 40.64 19.33 4.17
C THR A 322 41.90 19.15 3.33
N HIS A 323 41.76 18.71 2.06
CA HIS A 323 42.80 18.89 1.05
C HIS A 323 42.27 19.75 -0.09
N VAL A 324 42.83 20.96 -0.16
CA VAL A 324 42.69 21.93 -1.24
C VAL A 324 43.72 21.58 -2.31
N SER A 325 43.29 21.38 -3.55
CA SER A 325 44.16 21.38 -4.72
C SER A 325 43.54 22.23 -5.83
N LYS A 326 44.31 23.25 -6.24
CA LYS A 326 44.06 24.17 -7.35
C LYS A 326 43.93 23.45 -8.70
N PRO A 327 43.21 24.03 -9.68
CA PRO A 327 43.16 23.53 -11.05
C PRO A 327 44.29 24.13 -11.91
N PRO A 328 44.75 23.45 -12.97
CA PRO A 328 45.44 24.09 -14.07
C PRO A 328 44.52 24.30 -15.28
N GLU A 329 44.84 25.36 -16.01
CA GLU A 329 44.19 25.91 -17.19
C GLU A 329 44.18 24.99 -18.43
N ALA A 330 43.06 25.14 -19.15
CA ALA A 330 42.87 25.23 -20.60
C ALA A 330 43.88 24.58 -21.57
N ILE A 331 43.39 23.65 -22.39
CA ILE A 331 43.77 23.51 -23.81
C ILE A 331 42.53 23.15 -24.65
N LYS A 332 42.20 24.01 -25.63
CA LYS A 332 41.35 23.75 -26.81
C LYS A 332 42.25 23.15 -27.91
N PRO A 333 41.78 22.17 -28.70
CA PRO A 333 41.29 22.46 -30.07
C PRO A 333 40.11 21.55 -30.49
N GLU A 334 39.08 22.05 -31.16
CA GLU A 334 38.91 22.15 -32.63
C GLU A 334 38.90 20.81 -33.43
N THR A 335 37.71 20.52 -33.96
CA THR A 335 37.39 19.84 -35.25
C THR A 335 37.54 18.32 -35.38
N LYS A 336 36.40 17.61 -35.53
CA LYS A 336 36.03 16.91 -36.78
C LYS A 336 34.61 16.31 -36.72
N ILE A 337 33.87 16.57 -37.78
CA ILE A 337 32.62 15.91 -38.15
C ILE A 337 32.98 14.55 -38.73
N GLU A 338 32.40 13.47 -38.21
CA GLU A 338 32.41 12.17 -38.86
C GLU A 338 31.05 11.48 -38.65
N SER A 339 30.40 11.20 -39.77
CA SER A 339 29.08 10.59 -39.91
C SER A 339 29.22 9.07 -40.05
N VAL A 340 28.73 8.26 -39.09
CA VAL A 340 28.45 6.84 -39.33
C VAL A 340 27.31 6.32 -38.45
N SER A 341 26.25 5.90 -39.14
CA SER A 341 25.43 4.68 -39.00
C SER A 341 24.80 4.25 -37.66
N ALA A 342 23.55 3.82 -37.82
CA ALA A 342 22.66 3.19 -36.86
C ALA A 342 23.27 1.97 -36.15
N ASN A 343 22.97 1.83 -34.85
CA ASN A 343 22.71 0.54 -34.19
C ASN A 343 22.14 0.69 -32.76
N ASN A 344 21.01 0.02 -32.54
CA ASN A 344 20.55 -0.60 -31.28
C ASN A 344 20.63 0.20 -29.97
N SER A 345 19.58 0.98 -29.72
CA SER A 345 19.28 1.56 -28.41
C SER A 345 18.65 0.50 -27.48
N LYS A 346 19.46 -0.04 -26.56
CA LYS A 346 18.93 -0.57 -25.29
C LYS A 346 18.33 0.60 -24.49
N PRO A 347 17.17 0.46 -23.82
CA PRO A 347 16.68 1.51 -22.95
C PRO A 347 17.55 1.58 -21.69
N ILE A 348 18.25 2.70 -21.52
CA ILE A 348 18.95 3.05 -20.29
C ILE A 348 17.88 3.47 -19.26
N PHE A 349 17.41 2.51 -18.46
CA PHE A 349 16.61 2.78 -17.27
C PHE A 349 17.55 3.13 -16.11
N GLY A 350 18.01 4.37 -16.08
CA GLY A 350 18.46 5.03 -14.86
C GLY A 350 17.31 5.86 -14.28
N PRO A 351 17.21 6.03 -12.95
CA PRO A 351 16.27 6.98 -12.38
C PRO A 351 16.54 8.37 -12.99
N PRO A 352 15.49 9.12 -13.41
CA PRO A 352 15.68 10.48 -13.90
C PRO A 352 16.38 11.29 -12.80
N ARG A 353 17.45 12.00 -13.19
CA ARG A 353 18.20 12.87 -12.28
C ARG A 353 17.20 13.90 -11.71
N PRO A 354 17.10 14.07 -10.38
CA PRO A 354 16.19 15.06 -9.82
C PRO A 354 16.55 16.47 -10.35
N PRO A 355 15.55 17.35 -10.57
CA PRO A 355 15.80 18.71 -10.99
C PRO A 355 16.72 19.43 -9.98
N ASN A 356 17.74 20.10 -10.50
CA ASN A 356 18.74 20.81 -9.72
C ASN A 356 18.07 22.06 -9.11
N PHE A 357 17.65 22.00 -7.85
CA PHE A 357 17.05 23.16 -7.17
C PHE A 357 18.17 24.13 -6.73
N PRO A 358 18.13 25.42 -7.13
CA PRO A 358 19.04 26.40 -6.57
C PRO A 358 18.70 26.67 -5.10
N HIS A 359 19.72 26.60 -4.24
CA HIS A 359 19.62 27.03 -2.85
C HIS A 359 19.16 28.50 -2.78
N PRO A 360 18.14 28.85 -1.97
CA PRO A 360 17.80 30.24 -1.74
C PRO A 360 18.93 30.93 -0.96
N GLN A 361 19.49 32.00 -1.53
CA GLN A 361 20.40 32.88 -0.82
C GLN A 361 19.67 33.63 0.29
N PRO A 362 20.30 33.85 1.47
CA PRO A 362 19.69 34.60 2.56
C PRO A 362 19.52 36.08 2.15
N GLN A 363 18.27 36.54 2.07
CA GLN A 363 17.97 37.95 1.88
C GLN A 363 18.22 38.72 3.18
N THR A 364 19.12 39.69 3.10
CA THR A 364 19.36 40.72 4.11
C THR A 364 18.10 41.56 4.36
N LEU A 365 17.61 41.53 5.60
CA LEU A 365 16.60 42.43 6.14
C LEU A 365 17.07 43.89 6.01
N LYS A 366 16.31 44.73 5.31
CA LYS A 366 16.30 46.18 5.52
C LYS A 366 15.02 46.54 6.27
N GLN A 367 15.18 47.02 7.50
CA GLN A 367 14.16 47.71 8.27
C GLN A 367 14.01 49.13 7.72
N ASP A 368 12.77 49.61 7.64
CA ASP A 368 12.45 51.04 7.71
C ASP A 368 11.03 51.23 8.30
N PRO A 369 10.71 52.42 8.84
CA PRO A 369 9.99 52.53 10.11
C PRO A 369 8.52 52.95 10.01
N LEU A 370 7.86 52.72 11.16
CA LEU A 370 6.53 53.14 11.60
C LEU A 370 6.11 54.57 11.22
N GLN A 371 4.81 54.76 10.93
CA GLN A 371 3.94 55.75 11.59
C GLN A 371 2.44 55.58 11.20
N PRO A 372 1.50 56.16 11.99
CA PRO A 372 0.21 55.54 12.32
C PRO A 372 -1.05 56.31 11.82
N ASP A 373 -2.19 55.85 12.34
CA ASP A 373 -3.53 56.48 12.45
C ASP A 373 -4.48 56.42 11.25
N SER A 374 -5.61 55.71 11.43
CA SER A 374 -6.90 56.36 11.70
C SER A 374 -8.13 55.48 11.42
N LYS A 375 -9.02 55.49 12.42
CA LYS A 375 -10.49 55.58 12.34
C LYS A 375 -11.34 54.32 12.09
N ALA A 376 -12.12 54.07 13.14
CA ALA A 376 -13.39 53.38 13.18
C ALA A 376 -14.38 53.86 12.12
N HIS A 377 -15.16 52.91 11.60
CA HIS A 377 -16.52 53.17 11.17
C HIS A 377 -17.40 51.97 11.53
N GLU A 378 -18.23 52.21 12.53
CA GLU A 378 -19.46 51.54 12.88
C GLU A 378 -20.48 51.76 11.73
N PHE A 379 -21.13 50.69 11.25
CA PHE A 379 -22.45 50.80 10.63
C PHE A 379 -23.24 49.50 10.75
N ASP A 380 -24.51 49.73 11.04
CA ASP A 380 -25.52 48.84 11.59
C ASP A 380 -26.35 48.13 10.49
N SER A 381 -26.94 47.02 10.93
CA SER A 381 -28.05 46.20 10.43
C SER A 381 -28.83 46.62 9.18
N LYS A 382 -29.20 45.63 8.36
CA LYS A 382 -30.62 45.39 7.98
C LYS A 382 -30.86 44.06 7.26
N ASP A 383 -31.79 43.31 7.85
CA ASP A 383 -32.88 42.51 7.28
C ASP A 383 -32.85 42.14 5.78
N SER A 384 -32.99 40.84 5.51
CA SER A 384 -33.57 40.37 4.27
C SER A 384 -34.39 39.10 4.49
N GLU A 385 -35.71 39.26 4.33
CA GLU A 385 -36.76 38.25 4.27
C GLU A 385 -36.46 37.16 3.22
N GLN A 386 -36.63 35.89 3.59
CA GLN A 386 -36.75 34.78 2.64
C GLN A 386 -38.21 34.57 2.28
N LYS A 387 -38.55 34.83 1.02
CA LYS A 387 -39.80 34.40 0.39
C LYS A 387 -39.63 33.01 -0.21
N GLU A 388 -40.58 32.14 0.13
CA GLU A 388 -40.88 30.90 -0.57
C GLU A 388 -41.30 31.18 -2.02
N GLY A 389 -40.87 30.31 -2.93
CA GLY A 389 -41.21 30.37 -4.35
C GLY A 389 -40.99 29.02 -5.01
N THR A 390 -42.03 28.18 -4.96
CA THR A 390 -42.22 27.01 -5.80
C THR A 390 -42.25 27.40 -7.28
N SER A 391 -41.52 26.69 -8.14
CA SER A 391 -41.89 26.57 -9.56
C SER A 391 -41.27 25.35 -10.22
N SER A 392 -42.14 24.42 -10.56
CA SER A 392 -41.95 23.33 -11.50
C SER A 392 -41.80 23.86 -12.93
N PHE A 393 -40.87 23.31 -13.73
CA PHE A 393 -41.16 23.11 -15.16
C PHE A 393 -40.29 22.01 -15.78
N ILE A 394 -40.93 21.36 -16.74
CA ILE A 394 -40.63 20.13 -17.46
C ILE A 394 -39.81 20.47 -18.73
N ASP A 395 -38.88 19.59 -19.16
CA ASP A 395 -38.98 18.81 -20.41
C ASP A 395 -37.64 18.42 -21.08
N SER A 396 -37.60 17.14 -21.46
CA SER A 396 -37.14 16.58 -22.74
C SER A 396 -35.85 17.08 -23.40
N LEU A 397 -34.83 16.21 -23.41
CA LEU A 397 -33.95 16.04 -24.58
C LEU A 397 -33.72 14.55 -24.88
N LYS A 398 -34.24 14.13 -26.04
CA LYS A 398 -33.92 12.87 -26.74
C LYS A 398 -32.56 12.99 -27.45
N PRO A 399 -31.86 11.86 -27.68
CA PRO A 399 -30.58 11.83 -28.39
C PRO A 399 -30.75 11.72 -29.91
N PRO A 400 -29.79 12.16 -30.73
CA PRO A 400 -29.76 11.81 -32.14
C PRO A 400 -28.78 10.67 -32.45
N PHE A 401 -29.34 9.70 -33.17
CA PHE A 401 -28.82 9.05 -34.38
C PHE A 401 -27.52 8.24 -34.37
N VAL A 402 -27.77 6.93 -34.43
CA VAL A 402 -27.08 5.87 -35.19
C VAL A 402 -26.60 6.35 -36.56
N THR A 403 -25.35 6.04 -36.91
CA THR A 403 -24.95 5.81 -38.30
C THR A 403 -24.20 4.48 -38.41
N ASP A 404 -24.71 3.71 -39.35
CA ASP A 404 -24.28 2.40 -39.81
C ASP A 404 -23.17 2.59 -40.86
N VAL A 405 -22.06 1.86 -40.75
CA VAL A 405 -21.13 1.68 -41.86
C VAL A 405 -20.72 0.22 -41.93
N THR A 406 -21.26 -0.44 -42.93
CA THR A 406 -21.00 -1.82 -43.32
C THR A 406 -19.74 -1.94 -44.18
N LYS A 407 -18.98 -3.03 -43.95
CA LYS A 407 -18.09 -3.78 -44.88
C LYS A 407 -16.82 -3.13 -45.45
N TYR A 408 -15.67 -3.75 -45.10
CA TYR A 408 -14.83 -4.44 -46.09
C TYR A 408 -14.36 -5.79 -45.55
N VAL A 409 -14.62 -6.84 -46.35
CA VAL A 409 -14.11 -8.20 -46.23
C VAL A 409 -12.92 -8.31 -47.16
N LEU A 410 -11.75 -8.72 -46.67
CA LEU A 410 -10.74 -9.37 -47.49
C LEU A 410 -10.21 -10.61 -46.76
N LEU A 411 -10.48 -11.74 -47.42
CA LEU A 411 -10.04 -13.09 -47.14
C LEU A 411 -8.56 -13.26 -47.53
N LEU A 412 -7.73 -13.79 -46.64
CA LEU A 412 -6.65 -14.73 -46.98
C LEU A 412 -6.43 -15.70 -45.80
N SER A 413 -6.68 -16.99 -46.06
CA SER A 413 -6.40 -18.15 -45.20
C SER A 413 -4.92 -18.61 -45.32
N PRO A 414 -4.52 -19.80 -44.82
CA PRO A 414 -4.19 -20.08 -43.42
C PRO A 414 -2.72 -20.57 -43.29
N ASN A 415 -2.12 -20.45 -42.10
CA ASN A 415 -0.97 -21.30 -41.75
C ASN A 415 -1.26 -22.02 -40.44
N VAL A 416 -1.39 -23.33 -40.60
CA VAL A 416 -1.55 -24.36 -39.58
C VAL A 416 -0.24 -24.47 -38.80
N TYR A 417 -0.31 -24.27 -37.48
CA TYR A 417 0.62 -24.92 -36.57
C TYR A 417 -0.22 -25.73 -35.58
N GLU A 418 -0.11 -27.05 -35.70
CA GLU A 418 -0.61 -28.01 -34.74
C GLU A 418 0.00 -27.71 -33.37
N CYS A 419 -0.81 -27.24 -32.44
CA CYS A 419 -0.46 -27.21 -31.04
C CYS A 419 -1.01 -28.49 -30.40
N THR A 420 -0.10 -29.39 -30.03
CA THR A 420 -0.43 -30.65 -29.37
C THR A 420 -1.07 -30.35 -28.02
N ILE A 421 -2.38 -30.58 -27.93
CA ILE A 421 -3.15 -30.55 -26.69
C ILE A 421 -2.78 -31.80 -25.89
N TYR A 422 -2.19 -31.62 -24.71
CA TYR A 422 -2.10 -32.68 -23.70
C TYR A 422 -3.48 -32.83 -23.03
N PRO A 423 -4.07 -34.04 -22.97
CA PRO A 423 -5.35 -34.25 -22.33
C PRO A 423 -5.21 -34.34 -20.81
N ASP A 424 -6.13 -33.65 -20.14
CA ASP A 424 -6.84 -34.05 -18.93
C ASP A 424 -6.15 -35.01 -17.94
N PHE A 425 -5.77 -34.47 -16.78
CA PHE A 425 -5.71 -35.22 -15.53
C PHE A 425 -6.83 -34.74 -14.58
N HIS A 426 -8.06 -35.07 -14.94
CA HIS A 426 -9.19 -35.12 -14.01
C HIS A 426 -9.51 -36.59 -13.73
N SER A 427 -9.19 -37.05 -12.51
CA SER A 427 -9.88 -38.08 -11.73
C SER A 427 -8.88 -38.83 -10.85
N TYR A 428 -8.98 -38.65 -9.53
CA TYR A 428 -8.83 -39.72 -8.53
C TYR A 428 -9.12 -39.12 -7.16
N PHE A 429 -10.39 -39.14 -6.75
CA PHE A 429 -10.77 -39.39 -5.36
C PHE A 429 -12.24 -39.85 -5.35
N HIS A 430 -12.42 -41.17 -5.52
CA HIS A 430 -13.63 -41.85 -5.10
C HIS A 430 -13.64 -41.93 -3.56
N SER A 431 -14.77 -41.55 -2.99
CA SER A 431 -15.51 -42.30 -1.96
C SER A 431 -14.69 -43.21 -1.04
N ILE A 432 -14.55 -42.80 0.22
CA ILE A 432 -14.59 -43.77 1.32
C ILE A 432 -15.77 -43.41 2.20
N ASP A 433 -16.73 -44.32 2.13
CA ASP A 433 -17.97 -44.38 2.88
C ASP A 433 -17.71 -44.77 4.35
N ARG A 434 -18.69 -44.45 5.18
CA ARG A 434 -18.77 -44.74 6.62
C ARG A 434 -18.71 -46.24 6.90
N SER A 435 -17.91 -46.66 7.89
CA SER A 435 -18.27 -47.75 8.82
C SER A 435 -17.23 -47.97 9.92
N ARG A 436 -17.45 -47.32 11.08
CA ARG A 436 -17.40 -47.85 12.46
C ARG A 436 -17.21 -46.73 13.47
#